data_AF-A0A2E7EQC6-F1
#
_entry.id   AF-A0A2E7EQC6-F1
#
_cell.length_a   1.000
_cell.length_b   1.000
_cell.length_c   1.000
_cell.angle_alpha   90.00
_cell.angle_beta   90.00
_cell.angle_gamma   90.00
#
_symmetry.space_group_name_H-M   'P 1'
#
loop_
_entity.id
_entity.type
_entity.pdbx_description
1 polymer ?
#
loop_
_entity_poly.entity_id
_entity_poly.type
_entity_poly.pdbx_seq_one_letter_code
_entity_poly.pdbx_strand_id
1 'polypeptide(L)'
;MTRRSLLSIAVVLIVGMANSVQASIVELTFSGTYEGESDQFGEFTQSFSFSMTYDTSLDTNTHFFATGAALGGDTTTHEWHGYSASGITAVDFDFVIPVTFSPTDLDGNKMPTAGVNADFWFDVDLATGVTPTLAWMSFENSEEVLLEIGSAMGSAGTISMQDGSYFEGEFEVSGEGSSDSDSVEASTDSVTITIVGTADPDPIPEPASMITWTLLGVVGCIATWWKRRRKAC
;
A
#
# COMPACT_ATOMS: atom_id res chain seq x y z
N MET A 1 -20.19 66.31 3.59
CA MET A 1 -18.89 65.66 3.37
C MET A 1 -18.96 64.23 3.90
N THR A 2 -19.36 63.28 3.07
CA THR A 2 -19.57 61.88 3.45
C THR A 2 -18.41 61.04 2.91
N ARG A 3 -17.49 60.63 3.80
CA ARG A 3 -16.36 59.77 3.47
C ARG A 3 -16.90 58.38 3.11
N ARG A 4 -16.81 58.00 1.82
CA ARG A 4 -17.07 56.64 1.37
C ARG A 4 -15.82 55.80 1.63
N SER A 5 -15.88 54.95 2.65
CA SER A 5 -14.85 53.95 2.94
C SER A 5 -14.99 52.81 1.92
N LEU A 6 -13.94 52.57 1.13
CA LEU A 6 -13.85 51.45 0.20
C LEU A 6 -13.40 50.21 0.99
N LEU A 7 -14.33 49.27 1.20
CA LEU A 7 -14.02 47.96 1.76
C LEU A 7 -13.28 47.15 0.68
N SER A 8 -11.98 46.91 0.86
CA SER A 8 -11.21 46.00 0.02
C SER A 8 -11.37 44.58 0.55
N ILE A 9 -12.12 43.74 -0.16
CA ILE A 9 -12.21 42.30 0.12
C ILE A 9 -11.04 41.63 -0.60
N ALA A 10 -10.07 41.13 0.17
CA ALA A 10 -9.02 40.26 -0.34
C ALA A 10 -9.57 38.83 -0.40
N VAL A 11 -9.83 38.33 -1.61
CA VAL A 11 -10.15 36.92 -1.84
C VAL A 11 -8.83 36.17 -1.94
N VAL A 12 -8.44 35.48 -0.87
CA VAL A 12 -7.32 34.55 -0.88
C VAL A 12 -7.83 33.24 -1.49
N LEU A 13 -7.54 33.03 -2.77
CA LEU A 13 -7.83 31.78 -3.46
C LEU A 13 -6.71 30.79 -3.10
N ILE A 14 -6.95 29.92 -2.12
CA ILE A 14 -6.07 28.77 -1.87
C ILE A 14 -6.38 27.75 -2.97
N VAL A 15 -5.63 27.81 -4.07
CA VAL A 15 -5.58 26.68 -5.01
C VAL A 15 -4.76 25.62 -4.32
N GLY A 16 -5.44 24.65 -3.70
CA GLY A 16 -4.78 23.41 -3.31
C GLY A 16 -4.21 22.80 -4.57
N MET A 17 -2.88 22.76 -4.68
CA MET A 17 -2.23 21.92 -5.69
C MET A 17 -2.63 20.51 -5.34
N ALA A 18 -3.50 19.89 -6.14
CA ALA A 18 -3.60 18.46 -6.16
C ALA A 18 -2.22 17.98 -6.57
N ASN A 19 -1.43 17.48 -5.62
CA ASN A 19 -0.24 16.73 -5.96
C ASN A 19 -0.73 15.60 -6.85
N SER A 20 -0.41 15.67 -8.13
CA SER A 20 -0.66 14.55 -9.04
C SER A 20 0.24 13.44 -8.55
N VAL A 21 -0.33 12.50 -7.79
CA VAL A 21 0.30 11.22 -7.51
C VAL A 21 0.51 10.59 -8.89
N GLN A 22 1.75 10.53 -9.35
CA GLN A 22 2.06 9.86 -10.61
C GLN A 22 1.78 8.38 -10.40
N ALA A 23 0.96 7.82 -11.28
CA ALA A 23 0.86 6.38 -11.44
C ALA A 23 2.27 5.81 -11.61
N SER A 24 2.62 4.81 -10.79
CA SER A 24 3.89 4.14 -10.79
C SER A 24 3.63 2.64 -10.83
N ILE A 25 4.35 1.94 -11.71
CA ILE A 25 4.42 0.49 -11.68
C ILE A 25 5.70 0.13 -10.92
N VAL A 26 5.55 -0.57 -9.80
CA VAL A 26 6.62 -0.95 -8.89
C VAL A 26 6.78 -2.46 -8.89
N GLU A 27 7.99 -2.93 -9.09
CA GLU A 27 8.35 -4.34 -8.88
C GLU A 27 9.00 -4.49 -7.52
N LEU A 28 8.34 -5.24 -6.63
CA LEU A 28 8.77 -5.55 -5.28
C LEU A 28 9.30 -6.97 -5.22
N THR A 29 10.45 -7.18 -4.59
CA THR A 29 10.99 -8.52 -4.31
C THR A 29 11.25 -8.67 -2.83
N PHE A 30 10.74 -9.76 -2.27
CA PHE A 30 10.85 -10.19 -0.89
C PHE A 30 11.69 -11.45 -0.85
N SER A 31 12.64 -11.53 0.08
CA SER A 31 13.45 -12.73 0.25
C SER A 31 13.85 -12.92 1.70
N GLY A 32 14.08 -14.16 2.09
CA GLY A 32 14.48 -14.52 3.45
C GLY A 32 14.73 -16.01 3.61
N THR A 33 14.75 -16.46 4.86
CA THR A 33 14.91 -17.87 5.22
C THR A 33 13.90 -18.25 6.28
N TYR A 34 13.07 -19.26 6.00
CA TYR A 34 12.21 -19.89 6.99
C TYR A 34 13.01 -20.87 7.83
N GLU A 35 12.80 -20.83 9.14
CA GLU A 35 13.20 -21.86 10.08
C GLU A 35 11.92 -22.51 10.60
N GLY A 36 11.83 -23.83 10.53
CA GLY A 36 10.64 -24.56 10.94
C GLY A 36 10.98 -25.93 11.50
N GLU A 37 9.98 -26.58 12.06
CA GLU A 37 10.06 -27.95 12.54
C GLU A 37 8.98 -28.79 11.86
N SER A 38 9.34 -30.01 11.49
CA SER A 38 8.43 -31.01 10.94
C SER A 38 8.63 -32.30 11.70
N ASP A 39 7.55 -33.02 11.98
CA ASP A 39 7.62 -34.36 12.61
C ASP A 39 8.46 -35.36 11.78
N GLN A 40 8.49 -35.19 10.44
CA GLN A 40 9.24 -36.04 9.53
C GLN A 40 10.67 -35.59 9.28
N PHE A 41 10.89 -34.28 9.12
CA PHE A 41 12.20 -33.73 8.72
C PHE A 41 13.02 -33.16 9.89
N GLY A 42 12.41 -33.03 11.08
CA GLY A 42 12.97 -32.29 12.21
C GLY A 42 13.07 -30.80 11.93
N GLU A 43 14.01 -30.13 12.59
CA GLU A 43 14.34 -28.73 12.31
C GLU A 43 14.89 -28.58 10.88
N PHE A 44 14.37 -27.61 10.13
CA PHE A 44 14.84 -27.28 8.80
C PHE A 44 14.99 -25.77 8.60
N THR A 45 15.83 -25.40 7.63
CA THR A 45 16.00 -24.02 7.19
C THR A 45 15.89 -23.96 5.67
N GLN A 46 15.07 -23.06 5.14
CA GLN A 46 14.84 -22.95 3.70
C GLN A 46 14.75 -21.50 3.25
N SER A 47 15.44 -21.17 2.15
CA SER A 47 15.32 -19.85 1.52
C SER A 47 14.03 -19.72 0.71
N PHE A 48 13.49 -18.51 0.67
CA PHE A 48 12.36 -18.16 -0.20
C PHE A 48 12.65 -16.87 -0.96
N SER A 49 12.02 -16.73 -2.12
CA SER A 49 11.93 -15.47 -2.85
C SER A 49 10.52 -15.30 -3.40
N PHE A 50 10.00 -14.10 -3.29
CA PHE A 50 8.67 -13.72 -3.77
C PHE A 50 8.80 -12.38 -4.48
N SER A 51 8.19 -12.23 -5.65
CA SER A 51 8.08 -10.93 -6.32
C SER A 51 6.65 -10.56 -6.65
N MET A 52 6.37 -9.27 -6.63
CA MET A 52 5.07 -8.67 -6.90
C MET A 52 5.24 -7.46 -7.80
N THR A 53 4.42 -7.37 -8.86
CA THR A 53 4.28 -6.13 -9.64
C THR A 53 3.01 -5.40 -9.22
N TYR A 54 3.16 -4.15 -8.78
CA TYR A 54 2.09 -3.30 -8.29
C TYR A 54 1.91 -2.06 -9.17
N ASP A 55 0.69 -1.78 -9.63
CA ASP A 55 0.31 -0.57 -10.35
C ASP A 55 -0.48 0.37 -9.42
N THR A 56 0.13 1.48 -9.00
CA THR A 56 -0.49 2.43 -8.07
C THR A 56 -1.69 3.17 -8.67
N SER A 57 -1.89 3.14 -9.99
CA SER A 57 -3.07 3.74 -10.63
C SER A 57 -4.34 2.93 -10.46
N LEU A 58 -4.19 1.63 -10.16
CA LEU A 58 -5.29 0.70 -9.89
C LEU A 58 -5.58 0.60 -8.40
N ASP A 59 -4.84 1.33 -7.56
CA ASP A 59 -5.09 1.36 -6.13
C ASP A 59 -6.40 2.07 -5.80
N THR A 60 -7.29 1.35 -5.15
CA THR A 60 -8.57 1.86 -4.65
C THR A 60 -8.53 2.17 -3.16
N ASN A 61 -7.46 1.77 -2.45
CA ASN A 61 -7.27 2.14 -1.05
C ASN A 61 -6.59 3.51 -0.96
N THR A 62 -7.02 4.32 0.01
CA THR A 62 -6.45 5.66 0.25
C THR A 62 -6.12 5.88 1.71
N HIS A 63 -6.04 4.80 2.50
CA HIS A 63 -5.72 4.92 3.91
C HIS A 63 -4.25 5.26 4.09
N PHE A 64 -4.00 6.38 4.78
CA PHE A 64 -2.67 6.82 5.14
C PHE A 64 -2.68 7.32 6.59
N PHE A 65 -1.69 6.89 7.35
CA PHE A 65 -1.43 7.39 8.70
C PHE A 65 0.05 7.75 8.83
N ALA A 66 0.34 9.03 9.06
CA ALA A 66 1.70 9.47 9.35
C ALA A 66 2.18 8.91 10.69
N THR A 67 3.49 8.86 10.90
CA THR A 67 4.10 8.59 12.21
C THR A 67 3.53 9.52 13.29
N GLY A 68 3.13 8.96 14.42
CA GLY A 68 2.53 9.72 15.53
C GLY A 68 1.02 9.96 15.39
N ALA A 69 0.37 9.46 14.33
CA ALA A 69 -1.06 9.54 14.17
C ALA A 69 -1.78 8.64 15.17
N ALA A 70 -2.95 9.09 15.65
CA ALA A 70 -3.80 8.28 16.50
C ALA A 70 -4.65 7.31 15.65
N LEU A 71 -4.51 6.01 15.91
CA LEU A 71 -5.21 4.93 15.23
C LEU A 71 -5.75 3.97 16.29
N GLY A 72 -7.08 3.90 16.44
CA GLY A 72 -7.68 2.96 17.40
C GLY A 72 -7.47 3.28 18.89
N GLY A 73 -6.95 4.46 19.22
CA GLY A 73 -6.51 4.81 20.58
C GLY A 73 -5.02 4.59 20.81
N ASP A 74 -4.33 3.94 19.87
CA ASP A 74 -2.89 3.80 19.83
C ASP A 74 -2.24 4.88 18.94
N THR A 75 -0.93 5.05 19.06
CA THR A 75 -0.12 5.96 18.25
C THR A 75 0.76 5.18 17.27
N THR A 76 0.74 5.52 15.99
CA THR A 76 1.59 4.87 14.99
C THR A 76 3.08 5.17 15.22
N THR A 77 3.95 4.16 15.12
CA THR A 77 5.41 4.32 15.32
C THR A 77 6.17 4.70 14.03
N HIS A 78 5.49 4.65 12.89
CA HIS A 78 5.99 4.79 11.54
C HIS A 78 4.80 5.14 10.64
N GLU A 79 5.04 5.42 9.36
CA GLU A 79 3.96 5.65 8.41
C GLU A 79 3.25 4.34 8.08
N TRP A 80 1.97 4.43 7.74
CA TRP A 80 1.14 3.32 7.30
C TRP A 80 0.46 3.72 6.01
N HIS A 81 0.83 3.06 4.93
CA HIS A 81 0.23 3.24 3.61
C HIS A 81 -0.53 1.96 3.28
N GLY A 82 -1.86 2.08 3.17
CA GLY A 82 -2.75 0.97 2.87
C GLY A 82 -2.98 0.87 1.36
N TYR A 83 -2.93 -0.36 0.85
CA TYR A 83 -3.05 -0.65 -0.58
C TYR A 83 -4.17 -1.66 -0.82
N SER A 84 -4.60 -1.76 -2.07
CA SER A 84 -5.63 -2.68 -2.50
C SER A 84 -5.10 -3.77 -3.43
N ALA A 85 -5.73 -4.94 -3.38
CA ALA A 85 -5.42 -6.09 -4.22
C ALA A 85 -5.55 -5.77 -5.72
N SER A 86 -6.39 -4.79 -6.08
CA SER A 86 -6.58 -4.37 -7.48
C SER A 86 -5.33 -3.78 -8.12
N GLY A 87 -4.37 -3.29 -7.33
CA GLY A 87 -3.08 -2.85 -7.84
C GLY A 87 -2.10 -3.99 -8.14
N ILE A 88 -2.32 -5.20 -7.63
CA ILE A 88 -1.45 -6.33 -7.92
C ILE A 88 -1.73 -6.85 -9.33
N THR A 89 -0.74 -6.75 -10.21
CA THR A 89 -0.87 -7.17 -11.62
C THR A 89 -0.14 -8.46 -11.92
N ALA A 90 0.86 -8.81 -11.11
CA ALA A 90 1.58 -10.07 -11.18
C ALA A 90 2.15 -10.43 -9.82
N VAL A 91 2.24 -11.72 -9.54
CA VAL A 91 3.01 -12.31 -8.44
C VAL A 91 3.79 -13.50 -8.97
N ASP A 92 4.99 -13.69 -8.46
CA ASP A 92 5.84 -14.83 -8.77
C ASP A 92 6.47 -15.32 -7.47
N PHE A 93 6.28 -16.61 -7.19
CA PHE A 93 6.73 -17.23 -5.95
C PHE A 93 7.73 -18.32 -6.29
N ASP A 94 8.94 -18.17 -5.76
CA ASP A 94 10.00 -19.16 -5.85
C ASP A 94 10.22 -19.75 -4.46
N PHE A 95 9.43 -20.80 -4.17
CA PHE A 95 9.59 -21.66 -3.01
C PHE A 95 10.29 -22.95 -3.42
N VAL A 96 11.18 -23.43 -2.55
CA VAL A 96 11.81 -24.74 -2.73
C VAL A 96 10.80 -25.88 -2.48
N ILE A 97 9.74 -25.63 -1.70
CA ILE A 97 8.58 -26.52 -1.58
C ILE A 97 7.61 -26.24 -2.75
N PRO A 98 7.01 -27.26 -3.39
CA PRO A 98 6.13 -27.07 -4.55
C PRO A 98 4.73 -26.58 -4.13
N VAL A 99 4.67 -25.44 -3.44
CA VAL A 99 3.45 -24.69 -3.20
C VAL A 99 3.38 -23.56 -4.21
N THR A 100 2.23 -23.40 -4.85
CA THR A 100 1.97 -22.27 -5.75
C THR A 100 0.99 -21.31 -5.10
N PHE A 101 1.31 -20.03 -5.14
CA PHE A 101 0.40 -18.95 -4.82
C PHE A 101 0.10 -18.13 -6.08
N SER A 102 -1.05 -17.48 -6.09
CA SER A 102 -1.58 -16.65 -7.16
C SER A 102 -2.03 -15.30 -6.60
N PRO A 103 -2.22 -14.25 -7.44
CA PRO A 103 -2.68 -12.96 -6.94
C PRO A 103 -4.04 -13.03 -6.25
N THR A 104 -4.86 -14.02 -6.62
CA THR A 104 -6.18 -14.26 -6.02
C THR A 104 -6.12 -14.93 -4.65
N ASP A 105 -4.96 -15.48 -4.29
CA ASP A 105 -4.73 -16.09 -2.98
C ASP A 105 -4.38 -15.03 -1.92
N LEU A 106 -4.32 -13.74 -2.28
CA LEU A 106 -4.13 -12.69 -1.28
C LEU A 106 -5.28 -12.71 -0.27
N ASP A 107 -4.95 -13.03 0.97
CA ASP A 107 -5.86 -12.89 2.10
C ASP A 107 -5.85 -11.42 2.51
N GLY A 108 -6.78 -10.68 1.92
CA GLY A 108 -6.98 -9.27 2.20
C GLY A 108 -7.47 -9.04 3.63
N ASN A 109 -7.95 -7.84 3.92
CA ASN A 109 -8.51 -7.50 5.22
C ASN A 109 -7.50 -7.33 6.38
N LYS A 110 -6.32 -6.76 6.09
CA LYS A 110 -5.34 -6.37 7.11
C LYS A 110 -5.82 -5.12 7.86
N MET A 111 -6.27 -5.35 9.09
CA MET A 111 -6.89 -4.34 9.95
C MET A 111 -6.00 -3.99 11.15
N PRO A 112 -5.19 -2.91 11.09
CA PRO A 112 -4.37 -2.49 12.23
C PRO A 112 -5.25 -2.04 13.40
N THR A 113 -6.45 -1.54 13.12
CA THR A 113 -7.46 -1.24 14.13
C THR A 113 -8.87 -1.40 13.59
N ALA A 114 -9.85 -1.48 14.48
CA ALA A 114 -11.26 -1.62 14.12
C ALA A 114 -11.71 -0.50 13.17
N GLY A 115 -12.22 -0.89 12.00
CA GLY A 115 -12.81 0.02 11.01
C GLY A 115 -11.82 0.68 10.05
N VAL A 116 -10.53 0.34 10.11
CA VAL A 116 -9.52 0.73 9.12
C VAL A 116 -8.99 -0.53 8.47
N ASN A 117 -9.22 -0.66 7.17
CA ASN A 117 -8.90 -1.88 6.46
C ASN A 117 -8.15 -1.60 5.16
N ALA A 118 -7.14 -2.42 4.87
CA ALA A 118 -6.50 -2.51 3.57
C ALA A 118 -6.23 -3.96 3.23
N ASP A 119 -5.96 -4.24 1.96
CA ASP A 119 -5.58 -5.60 1.58
C ASP A 119 -4.15 -5.91 2.04
N PHE A 120 -3.29 -4.89 2.08
CA PHE A 120 -1.96 -4.94 2.70
C PHE A 120 -1.44 -3.54 3.04
N TRP A 121 -0.37 -3.48 3.82
CA TRP A 121 0.26 -2.24 4.28
C TRP A 121 1.76 -2.21 3.98
N PHE A 122 2.30 -1.01 3.76
CA PHE A 122 3.74 -0.71 3.75
C PHE A 122 4.07 0.52 4.60
N ASP A 123 5.30 0.61 5.06
CA ASP A 123 5.82 1.74 5.83
C ASP A 123 6.24 2.96 5.01
N VAL A 124 6.09 2.89 3.68
CA VAL A 124 6.35 3.97 2.73
C VAL A 124 5.31 4.00 1.61
N ASP A 125 5.16 5.15 0.97
CA ASP A 125 4.33 5.31 -0.22
C ASP A 125 5.05 4.72 -1.46
N LEU A 126 4.52 3.65 -2.04
CA LEU A 126 5.03 2.99 -3.24
C LEU A 126 5.07 3.95 -4.44
N ALA A 127 4.16 4.93 -4.51
CA ALA A 127 4.15 5.93 -5.57
C ALA A 127 5.39 6.85 -5.53
N THR A 128 6.12 6.90 -4.41
CA THR A 128 7.37 7.67 -4.30
C THR A 128 8.59 6.93 -4.86
N GLY A 129 8.47 5.63 -5.12
CA GLY A 129 9.59 4.78 -5.54
C GLY A 129 10.63 4.51 -4.44
N VAL A 130 10.34 4.88 -3.18
CA VAL A 130 11.17 4.53 -2.03
C VAL A 130 10.90 3.06 -1.67
N THR A 131 11.97 2.29 -1.45
CA THR A 131 11.88 0.89 -1.02
C THR A 131 11.27 0.78 0.38
N PRO A 132 10.17 0.03 0.56
CA PRO A 132 9.63 -0.26 1.89
C PRO A 132 10.63 -1.04 2.75
N THR A 133 10.60 -0.81 4.06
CA THR A 133 11.35 -1.61 5.03
C THR A 133 10.47 -2.54 5.84
N LEU A 134 9.16 -2.28 5.89
CA LEU A 134 8.17 -3.13 6.56
C LEU A 134 6.95 -3.31 5.66
N ALA A 135 6.34 -4.49 5.74
CA ALA A 135 5.11 -4.82 5.05
C ALA A 135 4.18 -5.58 6.00
N TRP A 136 2.89 -5.58 5.69
CA TRP A 136 1.93 -6.52 6.28
C TRP A 136 0.96 -7.02 5.22
N MET A 137 1.10 -8.29 4.86
CA MET A 137 0.27 -8.97 3.86
C MET A 137 0.25 -10.48 4.12
N SER A 138 -0.79 -11.18 3.65
CA SER A 138 -0.77 -12.64 3.63
C SER A 138 -1.40 -13.20 2.36
N PHE A 139 -1.03 -14.44 2.05
CA PHE A 139 -1.59 -15.25 1.00
C PHE A 139 -2.07 -16.57 1.60
N GLU A 140 -3.28 -16.99 1.25
CA GLU A 140 -3.84 -18.28 1.60
C GLU A 140 -4.33 -18.94 0.31
N ASN A 141 -3.71 -20.06 -0.06
CA ASN A 141 -4.08 -20.76 -1.29
C ASN A 141 -5.25 -21.73 -1.07
N SER A 142 -5.70 -22.39 -2.15
CA SER A 142 -6.81 -23.36 -2.07
C SER A 142 -6.53 -24.62 -1.26
N GLU A 143 -5.27 -24.84 -0.86
CA GLU A 143 -4.82 -25.96 -0.04
C GLU A 143 -4.69 -25.54 1.44
N GLU A 144 -5.23 -24.37 1.82
CA GLU A 144 -5.15 -23.80 3.18
C GLU A 144 -3.70 -23.55 3.64
N VAL A 145 -2.76 -23.39 2.69
CA VAL A 145 -1.39 -22.98 3.00
C VAL A 145 -1.36 -21.47 3.14
N LEU A 146 -0.93 -21.00 4.32
CA LEU A 146 -0.79 -19.60 4.67
C LEU A 146 0.67 -19.15 4.56
N LEU A 147 0.86 -18.01 3.91
CA LEU A 147 2.09 -17.24 3.88
C LEU A 147 1.77 -15.84 4.40
N GLU A 148 2.32 -15.43 5.54
CA GLU A 148 2.22 -14.07 6.05
C GLU A 148 3.59 -13.37 6.01
N ILE A 149 3.63 -12.17 5.45
CA ILE A 149 4.81 -11.29 5.43
C ILE A 149 4.53 -10.12 6.36
N GLY A 150 5.35 -10.00 7.40
CA GLY A 150 5.25 -9.05 8.50
C GLY A 150 3.94 -9.16 9.27
N SER A 151 3.72 -8.27 10.21
CA SER A 151 2.49 -8.21 10.99
C SER A 151 2.23 -6.81 11.55
N ALA A 152 1.08 -6.61 12.19
CA ALA A 152 0.82 -5.44 13.01
C ALA A 152 0.75 -5.82 14.49
N MET A 153 1.46 -5.08 15.35
CA MET A 153 1.42 -5.26 16.79
C MET A 153 1.01 -3.97 17.49
N GLY A 154 0.01 -4.07 18.37
CA GLY A 154 -0.34 -3.03 19.34
C GLY A 154 0.33 -3.31 20.69
N SER A 155 1.12 -2.36 21.20
CA SER A 155 1.74 -2.45 22.53
C SER A 155 1.83 -1.10 23.21
N ALA A 156 1.41 -1.04 24.48
CA ALA A 156 1.56 0.12 25.36
C ALA A 156 1.05 1.48 24.78
N GLY A 157 -0.07 1.49 24.05
CA GLY A 157 -0.59 2.72 23.45
C GLY A 157 0.04 3.07 22.10
N THR A 158 0.80 2.15 21.51
CA THR A 158 1.43 2.30 20.20
C THR A 158 1.06 1.15 19.28
N ILE A 159 1.07 1.42 17.99
CA ILE A 159 0.87 0.42 16.95
C ILE A 159 2.01 0.50 15.93
N SER A 160 2.60 -0.65 15.64
CA SER A 160 3.77 -0.81 14.76
C SER A 160 3.58 -1.99 13.80
N MET A 161 4.08 -1.89 12.57
CA MET A 161 4.34 -3.07 11.74
C MET A 161 5.60 -3.75 12.29
N GLN A 162 5.64 -5.06 12.14
CA GLN A 162 6.80 -5.87 12.50
C GLN A 162 7.37 -6.53 11.26
N ASP A 163 8.69 -6.66 11.27
CA ASP A 163 9.40 -7.54 10.36
C ASP A 163 9.13 -9.00 10.76
N GLY A 164 9.48 -9.90 9.85
CA GLY A 164 9.31 -11.33 9.97
C GLY A 164 8.37 -11.86 8.89
N SER A 165 8.32 -13.17 8.78
CA SER A 165 7.31 -13.86 7.99
C SER A 165 6.98 -15.19 8.62
N TYR A 166 5.78 -15.66 8.32
CA TYR A 166 5.23 -16.89 8.84
C TYR A 166 4.70 -17.72 7.67
N PHE A 167 4.96 -19.02 7.74
CA PHE A 167 4.49 -20.00 6.77
C PHE A 167 3.86 -21.16 7.54
N GLU A 168 2.63 -21.50 7.18
CA GLU A 168 1.87 -22.60 7.76
C GLU A 168 1.22 -23.38 6.63
N GLY A 169 1.38 -24.71 6.63
CA GLY A 169 0.71 -25.56 5.67
C GLY A 169 0.86 -27.04 5.98
N GLU A 170 -0.06 -27.86 5.49
CA GLU A 170 0.07 -29.31 5.52
C GLU A 170 0.74 -29.79 4.22
N PHE A 171 1.70 -30.70 4.33
CA PHE A 171 2.40 -31.24 3.18
C PHE A 171 2.27 -32.76 3.13
N GLU A 172 1.56 -33.27 2.11
CA GLU A 172 1.52 -34.72 1.86
C GLU A 172 2.86 -35.18 1.28
N VAL A 173 3.67 -35.87 2.09
CA VAL A 173 4.84 -36.56 1.57
C VAL A 173 4.39 -37.88 0.99
N SER A 174 4.27 -37.93 -0.34
CA SER A 174 3.90 -39.13 -1.09
C SER A 174 4.98 -40.22 -1.01
N GLY A 175 5.09 -40.87 0.14
CA GLY A 175 5.78 -42.14 0.32
C GLY A 175 4.78 -43.29 0.22
N GLU A 176 5.09 -44.34 -0.54
CA GLU A 176 4.23 -45.53 -0.68
C GLU A 176 3.97 -46.17 0.69
N GLY A 177 2.87 -45.80 1.37
CA GLY A 177 2.34 -46.52 2.53
C GLY A 177 1.98 -45.74 3.80
N SER A 178 2.06 -44.41 3.82
CA SER A 178 1.56 -43.59 4.94
C SER A 178 0.55 -42.56 4.44
N SER A 179 -0.58 -42.42 5.13
CA SER A 179 -1.63 -41.41 4.86
C SER A 179 -1.68 -40.35 5.96
N ASP A 180 -0.60 -40.21 6.72
CA ASP A 180 -0.50 -39.19 7.75
C ASP A 180 -0.04 -37.89 7.06
N SER A 181 -0.92 -36.88 7.04
CA SER A 181 -0.56 -35.51 6.66
C SER A 181 0.20 -34.88 7.82
N ASP A 182 1.37 -34.29 7.52
CA ASP A 182 2.17 -33.58 8.51
C ASP A 182 1.99 -32.06 8.30
N SER A 183 1.65 -31.35 9.37
CA SER A 183 1.64 -29.89 9.40
C SER A 183 3.06 -29.36 9.55
N VAL A 184 3.38 -28.33 8.78
CA VAL A 184 4.66 -27.62 8.84
C VAL A 184 4.38 -26.18 9.23
N GLU A 185 4.96 -25.76 10.35
CA GLU A 185 5.01 -24.35 10.76
C GLU A 185 6.45 -23.87 10.65
N ALA A 186 6.65 -22.73 9.99
CA ALA A 186 7.95 -22.12 9.85
C ALA A 186 7.85 -20.60 9.97
N SER A 187 8.86 -19.97 10.56
CA SER A 187 8.92 -18.52 10.73
C SER A 187 10.30 -17.99 10.41
N THR A 188 10.38 -16.70 10.13
CA THR A 188 11.65 -15.97 10.07
C THR A 188 11.56 -14.69 10.87
N ASP A 189 12.69 -14.32 11.46
CA ASP A 189 12.85 -13.05 12.17
C ASP A 189 13.16 -11.88 11.23
N SER A 190 13.45 -12.12 9.94
CA SER A 190 13.78 -11.04 9.00
C SER A 190 13.38 -11.30 7.55
N VAL A 191 12.74 -10.31 6.93
CA VAL A 191 12.42 -10.28 5.49
C VAL A 191 13.13 -9.11 4.83
N THR A 192 13.84 -9.38 3.73
CA THR A 192 14.45 -8.32 2.92
C THR A 192 13.49 -7.93 1.80
N ILE A 193 13.14 -6.65 1.73
CA ILE A 193 12.30 -6.06 0.68
C ILE A 193 13.17 -5.18 -0.23
N THR A 194 13.00 -5.33 -1.54
CA THR A 194 13.72 -4.53 -2.55
C THR A 194 12.76 -4.07 -3.64
N ILE A 195 12.97 -2.85 -4.15
CA ILE A 195 12.35 -2.41 -5.40
C ILE A 195 13.34 -2.70 -6.53
N VAL A 196 12.94 -3.51 -7.51
CA VAL A 196 13.78 -3.92 -8.64
C VAL A 196 13.67 -2.92 -9.80
N GLY A 197 12.52 -2.26 -9.93
CA GLY A 197 12.30 -1.22 -10.92
C GLY A 197 11.04 -0.42 -10.64
N THR A 198 11.10 0.87 -10.95
CA THR A 198 9.91 1.66 -11.22
C THR A 198 9.86 1.84 -12.73
N ALA A 199 8.75 1.48 -13.37
CA ALA A 199 8.56 1.93 -14.75
C ALA A 199 8.51 3.46 -14.70
N ASP A 200 9.52 4.12 -15.27
CA ASP A 200 9.57 5.58 -15.37
C ASP A 200 8.23 6.02 -15.99
N PRO A 201 7.37 6.77 -15.26
CA PRO A 201 6.17 7.28 -15.87
C PRO A 201 6.66 8.30 -16.88
N ASP A 202 6.77 7.89 -18.14
CA ASP A 202 6.86 8.80 -19.28
C ASP A 202 5.93 9.97 -18.94
N PRO A 203 6.45 11.20 -18.76
CA PRO A 203 5.69 12.27 -18.13
C PRO A 203 4.41 12.45 -18.94
N ILE A 204 3.29 11.98 -18.39
CA ILE A 204 1.98 12.13 -19.01
C ILE A 204 1.84 13.64 -19.18
N PRO A 205 1.79 14.15 -20.42
CA PRO A 205 1.71 15.59 -20.61
C PRO A 205 0.47 16.05 -19.87
N GLU A 206 0.65 16.96 -18.91
CA GLU A 206 -0.48 17.50 -18.14
C GLU A 206 -1.59 17.87 -19.12
N PRO A 207 -2.86 17.54 -18.82
CA PRO A 207 -3.95 17.98 -19.67
C PRO A 207 -3.98 19.51 -19.60
N ALA A 208 -3.40 20.17 -20.60
CA ALA A 208 -3.38 21.62 -20.80
C ALA A 208 -4.79 22.25 -20.78
N SER A 209 -5.84 21.42 -20.75
CA SER A 209 -7.23 21.82 -20.60
C SER A 209 -7.58 22.39 -19.21
N MET A 210 -7.04 21.88 -18.10
CA MET A 210 -7.48 22.32 -16.74
C MET A 210 -7.08 23.78 -16.43
N ILE A 211 -5.88 24.18 -16.83
CA ILE A 211 -5.41 25.58 -16.71
C ILE A 211 -6.26 26.51 -17.60
N THR A 212 -6.65 26.03 -18.78
CA THR A 212 -7.44 26.81 -19.75
C THR A 212 -8.86 27.09 -19.25
N TRP A 213 -9.54 26.10 -18.64
CA TRP A 213 -10.89 26.27 -18.11
C TRP A 213 -10.94 27.20 -16.90
N THR A 214 -9.93 27.14 -16.03
CA THR A 214 -9.86 28.00 -14.83
C THR A 214 -9.63 29.47 -15.22
N LEU A 215 -8.76 29.73 -16.20
CA LEU A 215 -8.56 31.07 -16.75
C LEU A 215 -9.83 31.63 -17.41
N LEU A 216 -10.56 30.82 -18.18
CA LEU A 216 -11.84 31.22 -18.78
C LEU A 216 -12.90 31.59 -17.72
N GLY A 217 -13.00 30.82 -16.63
CA GLY A 217 -13.89 31.12 -15.52
C GLY A 217 -13.58 32.45 -14.84
N VAL A 218 -12.30 32.71 -14.55
CA VAL A 218 -11.84 33.97 -13.93
C VAL A 218 -12.09 35.17 -14.86
N VAL A 219 -11.75 35.06 -16.14
CA VAL A 219 -12.01 36.13 -17.14
C VAL A 219 -13.51 36.41 -17.28
N GLY A 220 -14.34 35.36 -17.28
CA GLY A 220 -15.80 35.48 -17.29
C GLY A 220 -16.34 36.24 -16.07
N CYS A 221 -15.86 35.90 -14.87
CA CYS A 221 -16.25 36.59 -13.63
C CYS A 221 -15.85 38.07 -13.63
N ILE A 222 -14.63 38.39 -14.08
CA ILE A 222 -14.13 39.78 -14.18
C ILE A 222 -14.96 40.59 -15.18
N ALA A 223 -15.26 40.02 -16.35
CA ALA A 223 -16.07 40.67 -17.38
C ALA A 223 -17.50 40.97 -16.89
N THR A 224 -18.11 40.02 -16.17
CA THR A 224 -19.47 40.15 -15.64
C THR A 224 -19.54 41.20 -14.53
N TRP A 225 -18.53 41.24 -13.67
CA TRP A 225 -18.40 42.27 -12.63
C TRP A 225 -18.25 43.69 -13.23
N TRP A 226 -17.39 43.84 -14.23
CA TRP A 226 -17.21 45.11 -14.94
C TRP A 226 -18.50 45.61 -15.62
N LYS A 227 -19.28 44.69 -16.21
CA LYS A 227 -20.57 45.02 -16.86
C LYS A 227 -21.62 45.51 -15.86
N ARG A 228 -21.67 44.94 -14.65
CA ARG A 228 -22.58 45.41 -13.59
C ARG A 228 -22.20 46.80 -13.09
N ARG A 229 -20.90 47.08 -12.95
CA ARG A 229 -20.42 48.38 -12.43
C ARG A 229 -20.77 49.57 -13.33
N ARG A 230 -20.76 49.40 -14.66
CA ARG A 230 -21.11 50.46 -15.61
C ARG A 230 -22.60 50.85 -15.64
N LYS A 231 -23.49 49.97 -15.20
CA LYS A 231 -24.95 50.24 -15.20
C LYS A 231 -25.44 50.96 -13.95
N ALA A 232 -24.59 51.11 -12.94
CA ALA A 232 -24.92 51.73 -11.65
C ALA A 232 -24.45 53.20 -11.55
N CYS A 233 -24.02 53.79 -12.67
CA CYS A 233 -23.68 55.21 -12.81
C CYS A 233 -24.63 55.87 -13.81
#